data_AF-A0A6M0BMM7-F1
#
_entry.id   AF-A0A6M0BMM7-F1
#
_cell.length_a   1.000
_cell.length_b   1.000
_cell.length_c   1.000
_cell.angle_alpha   90.00
_cell.angle_beta   90.00
_cell.angle_gamma   90.00
#
_symmetry.space_group_name_H-M   'P 1'
#
loop_
_entity.id
_entity.type
_entity.pdbx_description
1 polymer ?
#
loop_
_entity_poly.entity_id
_entity_poly.type
_entity_poly.pdbx_seq_one_letter_code
_entity_poly.pdbx_strand_id
1 'polypeptide(L)'
;LSEQERAAYERYLKNKRDEASILSTQEFETRWQVEQAEIRGMEKGIQQGKQEGIEQGLQQGIQQGKKEEKIAIARSCREQGLDVETIMNITQLSREEIESI
;
A
#
# COMPACT_ATOMS: atom_id res chain seq x y z
N LEU A 1 -42.39 48.29 -24.62
CA LEU A 1 -41.06 48.26 -23.97
C LEU A 1 -40.21 49.32 -24.61
N SER A 2 -39.72 50.27 -23.82
CA SER A 2 -38.74 51.24 -24.28
C SER A 2 -37.43 50.52 -24.65
N GLU A 3 -36.60 51.16 -25.47
CA GLU A 3 -35.30 50.61 -25.86
C GLU A 3 -34.39 50.37 -24.64
N GLN A 4 -34.49 51.23 -23.62
CA GLN A 4 -33.79 51.06 -22.34
C GLN A 4 -34.25 49.85 -21.55
N GLU A 5 -35.57 49.58 -21.51
CA GLU A 5 -36.11 48.41 -20.82
C GLU A 5 -35.68 47.11 -21.50
N ARG A 6 -35.61 47.09 -22.84
CA ARG A 6 -35.10 45.93 -23.60
C ARG A 6 -33.61 45.70 -23.33
N ALA A 7 -32.80 46.75 -23.38
CA ALA A 7 -31.37 46.67 -23.09
C ALA A 7 -31.09 46.20 -21.65
N ALA A 8 -31.85 46.69 -20.67
CA ALA A 8 -31.74 46.24 -19.28
C ALA A 8 -32.09 44.76 -19.12
N TYR A 9 -33.14 44.30 -19.80
CA TYR A 9 -33.56 42.90 -19.79
C TYR A 9 -32.53 41.97 -20.46
N GLU A 10 -31.96 42.37 -21.60
CA GLU A 10 -30.89 41.60 -22.27
C GLU A 10 -29.64 41.47 -21.39
N ARG A 11 -29.25 42.55 -20.70
CA ARG A 11 -28.12 42.52 -19.75
C ARG A 11 -28.38 41.56 -18.60
N TYR A 12 -29.60 41.55 -18.06
CA TYR A 12 -30.00 40.60 -17.01
C TYR A 12 -29.89 39.15 -17.48
N LEU A 13 -30.38 38.84 -18.68
CA LEU A 13 -30.29 37.50 -19.26
C LEU A 13 -28.83 37.07 -19.51
N LYS A 14 -27.98 37.98 -20.01
CA LYS A 14 -26.55 37.71 -20.20
C LYS A 14 -25.88 37.36 -18.88
N ASN A 15 -26.09 38.16 -17.84
CA ASN A 15 -25.50 37.90 -16.52
C ASN A 15 -25.94 36.54 -15.96
N LYS A 16 -27.21 36.16 -16.15
CA LYS A 16 -27.71 34.84 -15.72
C LYS A 16 -27.08 33.68 -16.48
N ARG A 17 -26.80 33.86 -17.78
CA ARG A 17 -26.08 32.86 -18.59
C ARG A 17 -24.62 32.75 -18.18
N ASP A 18 -23.95 33.87 -17.94
CA ASP A 18 -22.56 33.90 -17.49
C ASP A 18 -22.42 33.23 -16.10
N GLU A 19 -23.35 33.54 -15.17
CA GLU A 19 -23.44 32.91 -13.85
C GLU A 19 -23.64 31.39 -13.95
N ALA A 20 -24.57 30.93 -14.80
CA ALA A 20 -24.81 29.51 -15.03
C ALA A 20 -23.59 28.80 -15.64
N SER A 21 -22.87 29.46 -16.56
CA SER A 21 -21.65 28.93 -17.17
C SER A 21 -20.54 28.73 -16.13
N ILE A 22 -20.33 29.72 -15.25
CA ILE A 22 -19.34 29.64 -14.17
C ILE A 22 -19.70 28.50 -13.21
N LEU A 23 -20.95 28.42 -12.78
CA LEU A 23 -21.41 27.38 -11.87
C LEU A 23 -21.21 25.98 -12.47
N SER A 24 -21.58 25.78 -13.74
CA SER A 24 -21.37 24.50 -14.42
C SER A 24 -19.89 24.10 -14.54
N THR A 25 -19.00 25.09 -14.70
CA THR A 25 -17.55 24.86 -14.74
C THR A 25 -17.04 24.47 -13.36
N GLN A 26 -17.46 25.16 -12.31
CA GLN A 26 -17.09 24.85 -10.92
C GLN A 26 -17.58 23.45 -10.51
N GLU A 27 -18.80 23.08 -10.89
CA GLU A 27 -19.34 21.73 -10.63
C GLU A 27 -18.51 20.65 -11.34
N PHE A 28 -18.13 20.90 -12.60
CA PHE A 28 -17.26 20.00 -13.36
C PHE A 28 -15.89 19.85 -12.70
N GLU A 29 -15.23 20.97 -12.37
CA GLU A 29 -13.92 20.98 -11.71
C GLU A 29 -13.97 20.30 -10.35
N THR A 30 -15.00 20.57 -9.56
CA THR A 30 -15.20 19.93 -8.24
C THR A 30 -15.32 18.42 -8.40
N ARG A 31 -16.18 17.95 -9.32
CA ARG A 31 -16.36 16.52 -9.57
C ARG A 31 -15.06 15.87 -10.05
N TRP A 32 -14.35 16.53 -10.96
CA TRP A 32 -13.07 16.05 -11.47
C TRP A 32 -12.02 15.95 -10.35
N GLN A 33 -11.94 16.94 -9.46
CA GLN A 33 -11.02 16.90 -8.32
C GLN A 33 -11.34 15.76 -7.35
N VAL A 34 -12.63 15.51 -7.07
CA VAL A 34 -13.07 14.39 -6.23
C VAL A 34 -12.67 13.05 -6.87
N GLU A 35 -12.98 12.86 -8.16
CA GLU A 35 -12.64 11.65 -8.90
C GLU A 35 -11.12 11.42 -8.92
N GLN A 36 -10.32 12.46 -9.16
CA GLN A 36 -8.87 12.37 -9.10
C GLN A 36 -8.35 12.06 -7.70
N ALA A 37 -8.98 12.59 -6.64
CA ALA A 37 -8.61 12.28 -5.27
C ALA A 37 -8.91 10.81 -4.93
N GLU A 38 -10.04 10.27 -5.38
CA GLU A 38 -10.40 8.85 -5.21
C GLU A 38 -9.42 7.94 -5.94
N ILE A 39 -9.11 8.24 -7.21
CA ILE A 39 -8.12 7.48 -8.00
C ILE A 39 -6.76 7.48 -7.30
N ARG A 40 -6.25 8.65 -6.90
CA ARG A 40 -4.96 8.74 -6.19
C ARG A 40 -4.99 8.01 -4.85
N GLY A 41 -6.10 8.06 -4.13
CA GLY A 41 -6.29 7.34 -2.87
C GLY A 41 -6.19 5.82 -3.08
N MET A 42 -6.88 5.31 -4.09
CA MET A 42 -6.86 3.90 -4.45
C MET A 42 -5.46 3.45 -4.90
N GLU A 43 -4.82 4.21 -5.79
CA GLU A 43 -3.46 3.91 -6.25
C GLU A 43 -2.46 3.86 -5.09
N LYS A 44 -2.51 4.85 -4.18
CA LYS A 44 -1.66 4.86 -2.98
C LYS A 44 -1.91 3.65 -2.09
N GLY A 45 -3.18 3.32 -1.84
CA GLY A 45 -3.54 2.16 -1.02
C GLY A 45 -3.02 0.84 -1.61
N ILE A 46 -3.15 0.66 -2.93
CA ILE A 46 -2.63 -0.53 -3.63
C ILE A 46 -1.11 -0.60 -3.55
N GLN A 47 -0.42 0.52 -3.78
CA GLN A 47 1.05 0.57 -3.71
C GLN A 47 1.57 0.28 -2.30
N GLN A 48 0.97 0.89 -1.28
CA GLN A 48 1.32 0.66 0.12
C GLN A 48 1.08 -0.80 0.51
N GLY A 49 -0.11 -1.35 0.24
CA GLY A 49 -0.43 -2.73 0.57
C GLY A 49 0.49 -3.74 -0.13
N LYS A 50 0.85 -3.48 -1.39
CA LYS A 50 1.81 -4.33 -2.12
C LYS A 50 3.22 -4.25 -1.51
N GLN A 51 3.69 -3.05 -1.19
CA GLN A 51 5.01 -2.85 -0.61
C GLN A 51 5.12 -3.53 0.77
N GLU A 52 4.14 -3.29 1.64
CA GLU A 52 4.09 -3.92 2.97
C GLU A 52 4.00 -5.45 2.88
N GLY A 53 3.17 -5.97 1.97
CA GLY A 53 3.05 -7.41 1.75
C GLY A 53 4.35 -8.06 1.27
N ILE A 54 5.08 -7.42 0.36
CA ILE A 54 6.39 -7.90 -0.12
C ILE A 54 7.42 -7.86 1.00
N GLU A 55 7.49 -6.77 1.77
CA GLU A 55 8.45 -6.62 2.86
C GLU A 55 8.22 -7.65 3.96
N GLN A 56 6.97 -7.81 4.41
CA GLN A 56 6.60 -8.82 5.41
C GLN A 56 6.88 -10.24 4.90
N GLY A 57 6.50 -10.55 3.66
CA GLY A 57 6.75 -11.86 3.06
C GLY A 57 8.24 -12.18 2.94
N LEU A 58 9.06 -11.21 2.52
CA LEU A 58 10.51 -11.37 2.44
C LEU A 58 11.14 -11.57 3.82
N GLN A 59 10.74 -10.78 4.82
CA GLN A 59 11.25 -10.90 6.17
C GLN A 59 10.90 -12.26 6.79
N GLN A 60 9.65 -12.72 6.65
CA GLN A 60 9.22 -14.03 7.10
C GLN A 60 9.99 -15.14 6.39
N GLY A 61 10.11 -15.06 5.06
CA GLY A 61 10.86 -16.05 4.26
C GLY A 61 12.33 -16.15 4.67
N ILE A 62 13.02 -15.02 4.90
CA ILE A 62 14.41 -15.00 5.36
C ILE A 62 14.55 -15.62 6.76
N GLN A 63 13.64 -15.30 7.69
CA GLN A 63 13.68 -15.85 9.04
C GLN A 63 13.42 -17.36 9.05
N GLN A 64 12.41 -17.81 8.29
CA GLN A 64 12.11 -19.22 8.13
C GLN A 64 13.28 -19.96 7.49
N GLY A 65 13.83 -19.45 6.38
CA GLY A 65 14.98 -20.06 5.70
C GLY A 65 16.21 -20.19 6.61
N LYS A 66 16.53 -19.15 7.39
CA LYS A 66 17.63 -19.21 8.38
C LYS A 66 17.38 -20.27 9.46
N LYS A 67 16.14 -20.43 9.92
CA LYS A 67 15.79 -21.46 10.91
C LYS A 67 15.88 -22.87 10.31
N GLU A 68 15.36 -23.06 9.10
CA GLU A 68 15.43 -24.33 8.38
C GLU A 68 16.87 -24.73 8.08
N GLU A 69 17.72 -23.79 7.68
CA GLU A 69 19.16 -24.01 7.47
C GLU A 69 19.85 -24.47 8.76
N LYS A 70 19.61 -23.79 9.89
CA LYS A 70 20.15 -24.21 11.19
C LYS A 70 19.74 -25.64 11.56
N ILE A 71 18.47 -25.99 11.34
CA ILE A 71 17.94 -27.33 11.59
C ILE A 71 18.60 -28.36 10.66
N ALA A 72 18.80 -28.04 9.39
CA ALA A 72 19.48 -28.91 8.43
C ALA A 72 20.94 -29.17 8.83
N ILE A 73 21.66 -28.13 9.26
CA ILE A 73 23.02 -28.27 9.79
C ILE A 73 23.01 -29.16 11.04
N ALA A 74 22.10 -28.93 11.99
CA ALA A 74 22.00 -29.74 13.21
C ALA A 74 21.75 -31.23 12.90
N ARG A 75 20.89 -31.54 11.93
CA ARG A 75 20.66 -32.91 11.44
C ARG A 75 21.94 -33.55 10.92
N SER A 76 22.64 -32.85 10.03
CA SER A 76 23.91 -33.32 9.47
C SER A 76 24.97 -33.55 10.55
N CYS A 77 25.03 -32.69 11.57
CA CYS A 77 25.94 -32.87 12.69
C CYS A 77 25.57 -34.10 13.56
N ARG A 78 24.28 -34.38 13.79
CA ARG A 78 23.85 -35.60 14.49
C ARG A 78 24.20 -36.86 13.72
N GLU A 79 24.01 -36.86 12.40
CA GLU A 79 24.39 -37.99 11.54
C GLU A 79 25.89 -38.28 11.60
N GLN A 80 26.71 -37.24 11.81
CA GLN A 80 28.15 -37.34 11.99
C GLN A 80 28.57 -37.69 13.44
N GLY A 81 27.61 -37.84 14.36
CA GLY A 81 27.86 -38.25 15.75
C GLY A 81 28.45 -37.16 16.64
N LEU A 82 28.30 -35.88 16.28
CA LEU A 82 28.70 -34.78 17.17
C LEU A 82 27.80 -34.72 18.42
N ASP A 83 28.38 -34.34 19.54
CA ASP A 83 27.65 -34.16 20.79
C ASP A 83 26.75 -32.91 20.77
N VAL A 84 25.73 -32.90 21.63
CA VAL A 84 24.72 -31.84 21.68
C VAL A 84 25.33 -30.46 21.95
N GLU A 85 26.35 -30.35 22.81
CA GLU A 85 26.97 -29.06 23.11
C GLU A 85 27.71 -28.50 21.90
N THR A 86 28.41 -29.35 21.15
CA THR A 86 29.06 -28.94 19.90
C THR A 86 28.03 -28.47 18.87
N ILE A 87 26.90 -29.16 18.73
CA ILE A 87 25.83 -28.78 17.79
C ILE A 87 25.17 -27.45 18.19
N MET A 88 24.93 -27.24 19.49
CA MET A 88 24.43 -25.96 20.01
C MET A 88 25.35 -24.81 19.63
N ASN A 89 26.67 -24.99 19.80
CA ASN A 89 27.65 -23.96 19.46
C ASN A 89 27.70 -23.64 17.96
N ILE A 90 27.54 -24.64 17.09
CA ILE A 90 27.55 -24.44 15.62
C ILE A 90 26.26 -23.77 15.14
N THR A 91 25.11 -24.27 15.57
CA THR A 91 23.80 -23.90 14.99
C THR A 91 23.09 -22.79 15.75
N GLN A 92 23.53 -22.51 16.99
CA GLN A 92 22.89 -21.57 17.89
C GLN A 92 21.40 -21.92 18.12
N LEU A 93 21.09 -23.21 18.12
CA LEU A 93 19.80 -23.78 18.52
C LEU A 93 19.85 -24.15 20.00
N SER A 94 18.69 -24.17 20.65
CA SER A 94 18.62 -24.64 22.03
C SER A 94 18.81 -26.17 22.11
N ARG A 95 19.15 -26.66 23.31
CA ARG A 95 19.23 -28.09 23.57
C ARG A 95 17.92 -28.79 23.21
N GLU A 96 16.79 -28.21 23.60
CA GLU A 96 15.45 -28.74 23.32
C GLU A 96 15.19 -28.81 21.82
N GLU A 97 15.57 -27.78 21.06
CA GLU A 97 15.45 -27.79 19.60
C GLU A 97 16.26 -28.93 18.98
N ILE A 98 17.50 -29.16 19.44
CA ILE A 98 18.38 -30.23 18.92
C ILE A 98 17.92 -31.63 19.34
N GLU A 99 17.39 -31.77 20.56
CA GLU A 99 16.83 -33.04 21.06
C GLU A 99 15.50 -33.38 20.36
N SER A 100 14.78 -32.37 19.87
CA SER A 100 13.54 -32.55 19.09
C SER A 100 13.76 -32.91 17.61
N ILE A 101 14.99 -32.76 17.11
CA ILE A 101 15.39 -33.12 15.74
C ILE A 101 15.52 -34.64 15.58
#